data_AF-A0A1V2LLS3-F1
#
_entry.id   AF-A0A1V2LLS3-F1
#
_cell.length_a   1.000
_cell.length_b   1.000
_cell.length_c   1.000
_cell.angle_alpha   90.00
_cell.angle_beta   90.00
_cell.angle_gamma   90.00
#
_symmetry.space_group_name_H-M   'P 1'
#
loop_
_entity.id
_entity.type
_entity.pdbx_description
1 polymer ?
#
loop_
_entity_poly.entity_id
_entity_poly.type
_entity_poly.pdbx_seq_one_letter_code
_entity_poly.pdbx_strand_id
1 'polypeptide(L)'
;MRHTHHLNKQANVQVGAQNCYPKASGAFTGEVSPLAVKDSGAEWVITGHSERRQYFNESDEFVAEKTKFAIDQGLKVILCIGESIDEKKAGKTLDVCKRELSAVIKAVAPEDWSSIVIAYEPIWAIGTGLAATAQDAQDIHAEIRKYLASQLGESTAQAVRILYGGSANGKNAPEFKDKADVDGFLVGGASLKPEFVDIINSRV
;
A
#
# COMPACT_ATOMS: atom_id res chain seq x y z
N MET A 1 -2.62 -12.74 21.79
CA MET A 1 -3.54 -13.43 20.85
C MET A 1 -2.80 -14.54 20.10
N ARG A 2 -2.42 -15.65 20.75
CA ARG A 2 -1.52 -16.68 20.16
C ARG A 2 -2.20 -17.67 19.19
N HIS A 3 -3.37 -17.36 18.64
CA HIS A 3 -4.24 -18.38 18.02
C HIS A 3 -4.57 -18.18 16.54
N THR A 4 -4.03 -17.19 15.83
CA THR A 4 -4.40 -16.99 14.41
C THR A 4 -3.30 -17.39 13.43
N HIS A 5 -2.03 -17.08 13.70
CA HIS A 5 -0.93 -17.37 12.77
C HIS A 5 -0.77 -18.88 12.45
N HIS A 6 -1.03 -19.77 13.41
CA HIS A 6 -0.89 -21.22 13.19
C HIS A 6 -1.87 -21.80 12.16
N LEU A 7 -2.92 -21.04 11.78
CA LEU A 7 -3.85 -21.43 10.73
C LEU A 7 -3.26 -21.25 9.33
N ASN A 8 -2.31 -20.33 9.16
CA ASN A 8 -1.58 -20.20 7.91
C ASN A 8 -0.49 -21.27 7.83
N LYS A 9 -0.80 -22.38 7.15
CA LYS A 9 0.13 -23.50 6.93
C LYS A 9 0.97 -23.34 5.67
N GLN A 10 0.78 -22.26 4.91
CA GLN A 10 1.46 -22.02 3.63
C GLN A 10 2.65 -21.10 3.86
N ALA A 11 3.87 -21.63 3.68
CA ALA A 11 5.10 -20.90 3.97
C ALA A 11 5.33 -19.65 3.09
N ASN A 12 4.67 -19.59 1.93
CA ASN A 12 4.74 -18.49 0.97
C ASN A 12 3.60 -17.47 1.11
N VAL A 13 2.70 -17.64 2.08
CA VAL A 13 1.63 -16.69 2.38
C VAL A 13 1.99 -15.97 3.67
N GLN A 14 1.83 -14.65 3.70
CA GLN A 14 2.07 -13.83 4.89
C GLN A 14 0.76 -13.21 5.36
N VAL A 15 0.67 -12.94 6.67
CA VAL A 15 -0.50 -12.30 7.30
C VAL A 15 -0.19 -10.84 7.57
N GLY A 16 -1.18 -9.96 7.32
CA GLY A 16 -1.11 -8.54 7.61
C GLY A 16 -2.40 -7.98 8.21
N ALA A 17 -2.32 -6.80 8.79
CA ALA A 17 -3.46 -6.03 9.30
C ALA A 17 -3.88 -4.93 8.31
N GLN A 18 -5.16 -4.54 8.34
CA GLN A 18 -5.70 -3.49 7.46
C GLN A 18 -5.53 -2.06 8.03
N ASN A 19 -5.13 -1.93 9.30
CA ASN A 19 -4.87 -0.66 9.98
C ASN A 19 -4.07 -0.90 11.27
N CYS A 20 -3.39 0.14 11.76
CA CYS A 20 -2.88 0.23 13.13
C CYS A 20 -2.91 1.69 13.63
N TYR A 21 -2.75 1.87 14.94
CA TYR A 21 -2.70 3.18 15.60
C TYR A 21 -1.27 3.57 16.02
N PRO A 22 -0.86 4.85 15.92
CA PRO A 22 0.54 5.26 16.14
C PRO A 22 0.92 5.40 17.63
N LYS A 23 0.46 4.47 18.48
CA LYS A 23 0.83 4.38 19.91
C LYS A 23 0.98 2.94 20.34
N ALA A 24 1.90 2.68 21.27
CA ALA A 24 2.13 1.33 21.82
C ALA A 24 0.95 0.86 22.68
N SER A 25 0.42 1.77 23.51
CA SER A 25 -0.68 1.57 24.44
C SER A 25 -1.30 2.92 24.81
N GLY A 26 -2.48 2.90 25.42
CA GLY A 26 -3.14 4.10 25.94
C GLY A 26 -4.66 4.01 25.90
N ALA A 27 -5.31 5.13 26.22
CA ALA A 27 -6.77 5.27 26.22
C ALA A 27 -7.29 5.53 24.79
N PHE A 28 -7.09 4.57 23.89
CA PHE A 28 -7.53 4.59 22.49
C PHE A 28 -8.49 3.44 22.23
N THR A 29 -9.64 3.44 22.90
CA THR A 29 -10.64 2.38 22.82
C THR A 29 -11.05 2.11 21.37
N GLY A 30 -10.90 0.87 20.91
CA GLY A 30 -11.22 0.44 19.55
C GLY A 30 -10.01 0.38 18.59
N GLU A 31 -8.88 0.97 18.97
CA GLU A 31 -7.66 0.96 18.16
C GLU A 31 -6.74 -0.23 18.46
N VAL A 32 -5.93 -0.60 17.47
CA VAL A 32 -4.97 -1.72 17.55
C VAL A 32 -3.55 -1.18 17.36
N SER A 33 -2.66 -1.46 18.30
CA SER A 33 -1.26 -1.05 18.19
C SER A 33 -0.45 -1.99 17.29
N PRO A 34 0.64 -1.50 16.65
CA PRO A 34 1.59 -2.35 15.94
C PRO A 34 2.12 -3.53 16.75
N LEU A 35 2.30 -3.38 18.07
CA LEU A 35 2.73 -4.47 18.94
C LEU A 35 1.69 -5.59 19.00
N ALA A 36 0.39 -5.24 19.05
CA ALA A 36 -0.69 -6.23 19.04
C ALA A 36 -0.80 -6.94 17.68
N VAL A 37 -0.59 -6.22 16.57
CA VAL A 37 -0.48 -6.81 15.23
C VAL A 37 0.67 -7.82 15.19
N LYS A 38 1.86 -7.45 15.67
CA LYS A 38 3.03 -8.33 15.73
C LYS A 38 2.81 -9.54 16.64
N ASP A 39 2.18 -9.37 17.81
CA ASP A 39 1.84 -10.47 18.74
C ASP A 39 0.88 -11.49 18.11
N SER A 40 0.05 -11.06 17.14
CA SER A 40 -0.81 -11.98 16.39
C SER A 40 -0.05 -12.85 15.37
N GLY A 41 1.23 -12.56 15.12
CA GLY A 41 2.08 -13.18 14.11
C GLY A 41 1.95 -12.58 12.71
N ALA A 42 1.36 -11.39 12.59
CA ALA A 42 1.33 -10.63 11.35
C ALA A 42 2.63 -9.82 11.19
N GLU A 43 3.12 -9.72 9.96
CA GLU A 43 4.35 -8.97 9.62
C GLU A 43 4.06 -7.66 8.89
N TRP A 44 2.87 -7.54 8.31
CA TRP A 44 2.49 -6.43 7.44
C TRP A 44 1.33 -5.63 8.02
N VAL A 45 1.28 -4.33 7.70
CA VAL A 45 0.10 -3.50 7.95
C VAL A 45 -0.13 -2.52 6.82
N ILE A 46 -1.39 -2.33 6.44
CA ILE A 46 -1.81 -1.28 5.52
C ILE A 46 -1.95 0.06 6.27
N THR A 47 -1.44 1.14 5.69
CA THR A 47 -1.61 2.50 6.19
C THR A 47 -2.06 3.44 5.08
N GLY A 48 -2.95 4.39 5.38
CA GLY A 48 -3.36 5.42 4.43
C GLY A 48 -4.27 4.94 3.31
N HIS A 49 -4.93 3.79 3.46
CA HIS A 49 -5.93 3.33 2.48
C HIS A 49 -6.97 4.42 2.26
N SER A 50 -7.42 4.59 1.01
CA SER A 50 -8.34 5.65 0.61
C SER A 50 -9.61 5.73 1.48
N GLU A 51 -10.21 4.58 1.81
CA GLU A 51 -11.38 4.51 2.72
C GLU A 51 -11.08 5.08 4.11
N ARG A 52 -9.86 4.91 4.63
CA ARG A 52 -9.44 5.48 5.92
C ARG A 52 -9.27 6.99 5.83
N ARG A 53 -8.68 7.47 4.75
CA ARG A 53 -8.57 8.91 4.46
C ARG A 53 -9.94 9.57 4.32
N GLN A 54 -10.87 8.93 3.63
CA GLN A 54 -12.19 9.50 3.32
C GLN A 54 -13.20 9.36 4.45
N TYR A 55 -13.29 8.21 5.11
CA TYR A 55 -14.34 7.94 6.10
C TYR A 55 -13.89 8.26 7.53
N PHE A 56 -12.58 8.22 7.79
CA PHE A 56 -12.00 8.44 9.11
C PHE A 56 -11.07 9.67 9.15
N ASN A 57 -11.02 10.45 8.06
CA ASN A 57 -10.27 11.70 7.96
C ASN A 57 -8.78 11.58 8.33
N GLU A 58 -8.15 10.46 7.96
CA GLU A 58 -6.72 10.28 8.21
C GLU A 58 -5.90 11.21 7.31
N SER A 59 -5.24 12.20 7.91
CA SER A 59 -4.39 13.16 7.20
C SER A 59 -3.05 12.54 6.78
N ASP A 60 -2.34 13.21 5.87
CA ASP A 60 -1.01 12.80 5.42
C ASP A 60 -0.02 12.68 6.59
N GLU A 61 -0.08 13.59 7.56
CA GLU A 61 0.75 13.59 8.76
C GLU A 61 0.39 12.42 9.69
N PHE A 62 -0.89 12.11 9.86
CA PHE A 62 -1.32 10.99 10.70
C PHE A 62 -0.96 9.65 10.08
N VAL A 63 -1.07 9.53 8.75
CA VAL A 63 -0.59 8.35 8.00
C VAL A 63 0.93 8.23 8.15
N ALA A 64 1.68 9.31 8.01
CA ALA A 64 3.12 9.30 8.22
C ALA A 64 3.53 8.90 9.65
N GLU A 65 2.83 9.39 10.68
CA GLU A 65 3.03 8.98 12.07
C GLU A 65 2.78 7.48 12.25
N LYS A 66 1.71 6.93 11.66
CA LYS A 66 1.40 5.50 11.67
C LYS A 66 2.47 4.67 10.97
N THR A 67 2.85 5.05 9.75
CA THR A 67 3.85 4.34 8.96
C THR A 67 5.16 4.27 9.73
N LYS A 68 5.63 5.40 10.25
CA LYS A 68 6.84 5.45 11.05
C LYS A 68 6.73 4.56 12.29
N PHE A 69 5.65 4.71 13.07
CA PHE A 69 5.51 3.96 14.31
C PHE A 69 5.38 2.45 14.05
N ALA A 70 4.70 2.02 12.99
CA ALA A 70 4.63 0.62 12.60
C ALA A 70 6.01 0.01 12.30
N ILE A 71 6.85 0.73 11.55
CA ILE A 71 8.22 0.32 11.23
C ILE A 71 9.09 0.29 12.48
N ASP A 72 9.00 1.32 13.34
CA ASP A 72 9.74 1.37 14.61
C ASP A 72 9.42 0.16 15.52
N GLN A 73 8.23 -0.45 15.40
CA GLN A 73 7.85 -1.67 16.13
C GLN A 73 8.18 -2.97 15.38
N GLY A 74 8.79 -2.87 14.21
CA GLY A 74 9.26 -3.97 13.38
C GLY A 74 8.17 -4.62 12.53
N LEU A 75 7.12 -3.88 12.16
CA LEU A 75 6.22 -4.26 11.07
C LEU A 75 6.75 -3.71 9.74
N LYS A 76 6.38 -4.36 8.65
CA LYS A 76 6.48 -3.80 7.30
C LYS A 76 5.17 -3.12 6.92
N VAL A 77 5.23 -2.11 6.07
CA VAL A 77 4.07 -1.27 5.74
C VAL A 77 3.73 -1.35 4.26
N ILE A 78 2.44 -1.48 3.96
CA ILE A 78 1.86 -1.20 2.65
C ILE A 78 1.24 0.19 2.74
N LEU A 79 1.92 1.20 2.19
CA LEU A 79 1.51 2.59 2.19
C LEU A 79 0.66 2.88 0.96
N CYS A 80 -0.61 3.21 1.19
CA CYS A 80 -1.55 3.54 0.14
C CYS A 80 -1.52 5.03 -0.19
N ILE A 81 -1.48 5.32 -1.49
CA ILE A 81 -1.54 6.68 -2.06
C ILE A 81 -2.42 6.68 -3.31
N GLY A 82 -3.02 7.81 -3.66
CA GLY A 82 -3.78 7.91 -4.90
C GLY A 82 -4.76 9.07 -4.94
N GLU A 83 -5.11 9.46 -6.16
CA GLU A 83 -5.95 10.63 -6.41
C GLU A 83 -7.44 10.30 -6.53
N SER A 84 -8.28 11.28 -6.20
CA SER A 84 -9.70 11.26 -6.51
C SER A 84 -9.99 11.46 -8.02
N ILE A 85 -11.20 11.15 -8.46
CA ILE A 85 -11.60 11.37 -9.86
C ILE A 85 -11.49 12.84 -10.28
N ASP A 86 -11.77 13.77 -9.37
CA ASP A 86 -11.74 15.20 -9.65
C ASP A 86 -10.30 15.71 -9.75
N GLU A 87 -9.40 15.20 -8.91
CA GLU A 87 -7.97 15.48 -9.01
C GLU A 87 -7.38 14.91 -10.30
N LYS A 88 -7.77 13.70 -10.71
CA LYS A 88 -7.39 13.13 -12.02
C LYS A 88 -7.86 14.02 -13.17
N LYS A 89 -9.13 14.42 -13.19
CA LYS A 89 -9.70 15.32 -14.23
C LYS A 89 -9.01 16.68 -14.26
N ALA A 90 -8.50 17.14 -13.12
CA ALA A 90 -7.74 18.38 -13.01
C ALA A 90 -6.24 18.23 -13.33
N GLY A 91 -5.77 17.03 -13.71
CA GLY A 91 -4.36 16.78 -14.02
C GLY A 91 -3.43 16.77 -12.79
N LYS A 92 -3.98 16.51 -11.59
CA LYS A 92 -3.26 16.61 -10.30
C LYS A 92 -2.79 15.26 -9.74
N THR A 93 -2.90 14.17 -10.49
CA THR A 93 -2.55 12.82 -10.03
C THR A 93 -1.17 12.75 -9.35
N LEU A 94 -0.13 13.27 -10.01
CA LEU A 94 1.22 13.25 -9.45
C LEU A 94 1.41 14.24 -8.30
N ASP A 95 0.71 15.37 -8.29
CA ASP A 95 0.79 16.32 -7.18
C ASP A 95 0.23 15.70 -5.89
N VAL A 96 -0.88 14.96 -6.00
CA VAL A 96 -1.47 14.22 -4.88
C VAL A 96 -0.52 13.13 -4.40
N CYS A 97 -0.03 12.27 -5.30
CA CYS A 97 0.89 11.19 -4.93
C CYS A 97 2.17 11.74 -4.26
N LYS A 98 2.72 12.84 -4.78
CA LYS A 98 3.90 13.50 -4.20
C LYS A 98 3.59 14.10 -2.84
N ARG A 99 2.43 14.75 -2.65
CA ARG A 99 2.01 15.31 -1.35
C ARG A 99 1.96 14.21 -0.29
N GLU A 100 1.28 13.11 -0.59
CA GLU A 100 1.10 11.98 0.33
C GLU A 100 2.44 11.30 0.66
N LEU A 101 3.28 11.05 -0.35
CA LEU A 101 4.62 10.49 -0.15
C LEU A 101 5.54 11.43 0.64
N SER A 102 5.45 12.75 0.42
CA SER A 102 6.30 13.73 1.09
C SER A 102 6.13 13.73 2.60
N ALA A 103 4.91 13.50 3.11
CA ALA A 103 4.69 13.42 4.55
C ALA A 103 5.44 12.22 5.15
N VAL A 104 5.41 11.07 4.48
CA VAL A 104 6.10 9.85 4.93
C VAL A 104 7.63 9.99 4.79
N ILE A 105 8.11 10.56 3.67
CA ILE A 105 9.55 10.83 3.45
C ILE A 105 10.13 11.71 4.56
N LYS A 106 9.36 12.69 5.07
CA LYS A 106 9.80 13.55 6.19
C LYS A 106 9.82 12.82 7.54
N ALA A 107 8.99 11.80 7.71
CA ALA A 107 8.82 11.10 8.99
C ALA A 107 9.69 9.85 9.14
N VAL A 108 10.05 9.19 8.03
CA VAL A 108 10.74 7.89 7.99
C VAL A 108 12.16 8.06 7.48
N ALA A 109 13.14 7.47 8.18
CA ALA A 109 14.54 7.53 7.78
C ALA A 109 14.77 6.78 6.46
N PRO A 110 15.67 7.25 5.57
CA PRO A 110 15.91 6.61 4.27
C PRO A 110 16.20 5.09 4.35
N GLU A 111 16.93 4.63 5.35
CA GLU A 111 17.26 3.23 5.60
C GLU A 111 16.04 2.33 5.89
N ASP A 112 14.98 2.91 6.44
CA ASP A 112 13.76 2.21 6.84
C ASP A 112 12.81 1.97 5.65
N TRP A 113 13.06 2.59 4.49
CA TRP A 113 12.25 2.40 3.27
C TRP A 113 12.29 0.99 2.71
N SER A 114 13.29 0.19 3.11
CA SER A 114 13.32 -1.25 2.85
C SER A 114 12.12 -2.00 3.45
N SER A 115 11.45 -1.43 4.45
CA SER A 115 10.24 -1.96 5.10
C SER A 115 8.94 -1.40 4.53
N ILE A 116 9.00 -0.57 3.48
CA ILE A 116 7.83 0.05 2.84
C ILE A 116 7.59 -0.56 1.45
N VAL A 117 6.32 -0.86 1.20
CA VAL A 117 5.75 -1.09 -0.13
C VAL A 117 4.75 0.02 -0.38
N ILE A 118 4.77 0.62 -1.56
CA ILE A 118 3.76 1.60 -1.97
C ILE A 118 2.64 0.84 -2.68
N ALA A 119 1.39 1.16 -2.39
CA ALA A 119 0.25 0.79 -3.22
C ALA A 119 -0.33 2.06 -3.85
N TYR A 120 -0.13 2.23 -5.16
CA TYR A 120 -0.81 3.28 -5.90
C TYR A 120 -2.24 2.81 -6.22
N GLU A 121 -3.20 3.42 -5.54
CA GLU A 121 -4.62 3.11 -5.63
C GLU A 121 -5.44 4.33 -6.09
N PRO A 122 -5.60 4.56 -7.41
CA PRO A 122 -6.47 5.62 -7.88
C PRO A 122 -7.88 5.41 -7.31
N ILE A 123 -8.38 6.35 -6.51
CA ILE A 123 -9.59 6.17 -5.70
C ILE A 123 -10.80 5.86 -6.59
N TRP A 124 -10.81 6.44 -7.79
CA TRP A 124 -11.86 6.23 -8.79
C TRP A 124 -11.91 4.82 -9.39
N ALA A 125 -10.87 4.01 -9.19
CA ALA A 125 -10.78 2.62 -9.62
C ALA A 125 -11.18 1.61 -8.52
N ILE A 126 -11.54 2.07 -7.32
CA ILE A 126 -11.83 1.20 -6.17
C ILE A 126 -13.32 0.84 -6.16
N GLY A 127 -13.64 -0.45 -6.31
CA GLY A 127 -15.01 -0.96 -6.22
C GLY A 127 -15.97 -0.52 -7.33
N THR A 128 -15.50 0.27 -8.30
CA THR A 128 -16.31 0.79 -9.41
C THR A 128 -16.37 -0.16 -10.61
N GLY A 129 -15.48 -1.16 -10.66
CA GLY A 129 -15.28 -2.01 -11.84
C GLY A 129 -14.53 -1.30 -12.98
N LEU A 130 -14.20 -0.01 -12.81
CA LEU A 130 -13.29 0.71 -13.69
C LEU A 130 -11.86 0.45 -13.20
N ALA A 131 -10.99 0.01 -14.12
CA ALA A 131 -9.57 -0.13 -13.87
C ALA A 131 -8.81 0.90 -14.71
N ALA A 132 -7.65 1.34 -14.20
CA ALA A 132 -6.67 2.01 -15.04
C ALA A 132 -6.15 1.02 -16.07
N THR A 133 -5.78 1.50 -17.27
CA THR A 133 -5.10 0.62 -18.21
C THR A 133 -3.72 0.23 -17.64
N ALA A 134 -3.17 -0.91 -18.06
CA ALA A 134 -1.83 -1.29 -17.66
C ALA A 134 -0.75 -0.25 -18.04
N GLN A 135 -0.99 0.51 -19.12
CA GLN A 135 -0.09 1.60 -19.50
C GLN A 135 -0.24 2.82 -18.59
N ASP A 136 -1.46 3.23 -18.24
CA ASP A 136 -1.67 4.34 -17.30
C ASP A 136 -0.99 4.05 -15.95
N ALA A 137 -1.15 2.84 -15.43
CA ALA A 137 -0.51 2.43 -14.18
C ALA A 137 1.03 2.46 -14.29
N GLN A 138 1.58 1.95 -15.39
CA GLN A 138 3.01 1.99 -15.66
C GLN A 138 3.55 3.42 -15.68
N ASP A 139 2.88 4.33 -16.38
CA ASP A 139 3.33 5.72 -16.51
C ASP A 139 3.32 6.46 -15.16
N ILE A 140 2.28 6.24 -14.34
CA ILE A 140 2.21 6.82 -13.00
C ILE A 140 3.25 6.21 -12.06
N HIS A 141 3.42 4.88 -12.09
CA HIS A 141 4.42 4.21 -11.25
C HIS A 141 5.85 4.65 -11.59
N ALA A 142 6.17 4.81 -12.87
CA ALA A 142 7.47 5.31 -13.31
C ALA A 142 7.75 6.72 -12.77
N GLU A 143 6.75 7.61 -12.77
CA GLU A 143 6.88 8.96 -12.21
C GLU A 143 6.94 8.95 -10.67
N ILE A 144 6.23 8.04 -9.99
CA ILE A 144 6.39 7.81 -8.55
C ILE A 144 7.83 7.35 -8.25
N ARG A 145 8.36 6.37 -8.99
CA ARG A 145 9.72 5.85 -8.79
C ARG A 145 10.77 6.93 -9.02
N LYS A 146 10.62 7.73 -10.07
CA LYS A 146 11.46 8.90 -10.34
C LYS A 146 11.39 9.94 -9.21
N TYR A 147 10.21 10.17 -8.65
CA TYR A 147 10.07 11.04 -7.50
C TYR A 147 10.83 10.49 -6.29
N LEU A 148 10.68 9.21 -5.96
CA LEU A 148 11.44 8.56 -4.89
C LEU A 148 12.95 8.68 -5.12
N ALA A 149 13.43 8.47 -6.36
CA ALA A 149 14.85 8.60 -6.68
C ALA A 149 15.39 10.00 -6.38
N SER A 150 14.58 11.04 -6.67
CA SER A 150 14.94 12.43 -6.38
C SER A 150 14.98 12.76 -4.88
N GLN A 151 14.24 12.03 -4.04
CA GLN A 151 14.11 12.31 -2.60
C GLN A 151 14.99 11.41 -1.73
N LEU A 152 15.17 10.15 -2.13
CA LEU A 152 15.77 9.08 -1.33
C LEU A 152 16.97 8.41 -2.01
N GLY A 153 17.29 8.81 -3.24
CA GLY A 153 18.35 8.23 -4.06
C GLY A 153 17.89 7.03 -4.89
N GLU A 154 18.62 6.79 -5.99
CA GLU A 154 18.30 5.77 -7.00
C GLU A 154 18.20 4.36 -6.39
N SER A 155 19.15 3.99 -5.54
CA SER A 155 19.18 2.65 -4.94
C SER A 155 17.92 2.35 -4.12
N THR A 156 17.43 3.34 -3.36
CA THR A 156 16.21 3.19 -2.56
C THR A 156 14.99 3.09 -3.47
N ALA A 157 14.90 3.96 -4.48
CA ALA A 157 13.78 3.98 -5.41
C ALA A 157 13.62 2.69 -6.20
N GLN A 158 14.73 2.06 -6.61
CA GLN A 158 14.71 0.78 -7.31
C GLN A 158 14.36 -0.40 -6.39
N ALA A 159 14.67 -0.31 -5.09
CA ALA A 159 14.35 -1.35 -4.12
C ALA A 159 12.89 -1.31 -3.62
N VAL A 160 12.27 -0.13 -3.62
CA VAL A 160 10.87 0.04 -3.19
C VAL A 160 9.94 -0.60 -4.22
N ARG A 161 9.08 -1.50 -3.74
CA ARG A 161 8.02 -2.10 -4.56
C ARG A 161 6.82 -1.16 -4.63
N ILE A 162 6.24 -1.01 -5.82
CA ILE A 162 5.07 -0.20 -6.11
C ILE A 162 3.97 -1.09 -6.70
N LEU A 163 2.96 -1.38 -5.90
CA LEU A 163 1.80 -2.21 -6.25
C LEU A 163 0.71 -1.36 -6.89
N TYR A 164 -0.03 -1.94 -7.83
CA TYR A 164 -1.24 -1.33 -8.37
C TYR A 164 -2.47 -1.75 -7.56
N GLY A 165 -3.28 -0.79 -7.11
CA GLY A 165 -4.50 -1.02 -6.34
C GLY A 165 -5.74 -0.41 -6.99
N GLY A 166 -6.31 -1.05 -8.02
CA GLY A 166 -7.55 -0.55 -8.65
C GLY A 166 -8.27 -1.58 -9.50
N SER A 167 -9.33 -2.19 -8.96
CA SER A 167 -10.15 -3.19 -9.68
C SER A 167 -9.36 -4.31 -10.40
N ALA A 168 -8.17 -4.68 -9.87
CA ALA A 168 -7.40 -5.81 -10.36
C ALA A 168 -8.18 -7.13 -10.16
N ASN A 169 -8.20 -7.97 -11.19
CA ASN A 169 -8.93 -9.24 -11.23
C ASN A 169 -8.22 -10.26 -12.14
N GLY A 170 -8.67 -11.51 -12.14
CA GLY A 170 -7.99 -12.59 -12.88
C GLY A 170 -7.92 -12.34 -14.40
N LYS A 171 -8.80 -11.49 -14.96
CA LYS A 171 -8.82 -11.19 -16.39
C LYS A 171 -7.81 -10.12 -16.80
N ASN A 172 -7.66 -9.05 -16.01
CA ASN A 172 -6.80 -7.91 -16.38
C ASN A 172 -5.39 -8.00 -15.79
N ALA A 173 -5.17 -8.76 -14.72
CA ALA A 173 -3.84 -8.86 -14.09
C ALA A 173 -2.72 -9.30 -15.06
N PRO A 174 -2.93 -10.23 -16.02
CA PRO A 174 -1.91 -10.59 -16.99
C PRO A 174 -1.44 -9.44 -17.89
N GLU A 175 -2.25 -8.39 -18.10
CA GLU A 175 -1.89 -7.23 -18.92
C GLU A 175 -0.74 -6.40 -18.32
N PHE A 176 -0.49 -6.57 -17.02
CA PHE A 176 0.56 -5.85 -16.28
C PHE A 176 1.90 -6.59 -16.28
N LYS A 177 1.99 -7.81 -16.85
CA LYS A 177 3.18 -8.67 -16.77
C LYS A 177 4.46 -7.97 -17.23
N ASP A 178 4.38 -7.21 -18.32
CA ASP A 178 5.53 -6.52 -18.93
C ASP A 178 5.70 -5.05 -18.45
N LYS A 179 5.01 -4.65 -17.38
CA LYS A 179 5.10 -3.30 -16.81
C LYS A 179 6.21 -3.25 -15.76
N ALA A 180 7.32 -2.61 -16.15
CA ALA A 180 8.57 -2.58 -15.40
C ALA A 180 8.46 -1.91 -14.01
N ASP A 181 7.57 -0.94 -13.86
CA ASP A 181 7.43 -0.17 -12.61
C ASP A 181 6.24 -0.61 -11.75
N VAL A 182 5.44 -1.55 -12.24
CA VAL A 182 4.37 -2.18 -11.45
C VAL A 182 4.95 -3.45 -10.86
N ASP A 183 4.99 -3.58 -9.53
CA ASP A 183 5.66 -4.70 -8.84
C ASP A 183 4.68 -5.76 -8.30
N GLY A 184 3.38 -5.56 -8.52
CA GLY A 184 2.32 -6.46 -8.05
C GLY A 184 1.01 -5.72 -7.84
N PHE A 185 0.14 -6.27 -6.99
CA PHE A 185 -1.22 -5.77 -6.80
C PHE A 185 -1.61 -5.66 -5.33
N LEU A 186 -2.41 -4.64 -5.00
CA LEU A 186 -3.23 -4.59 -3.81
C LEU A 186 -4.68 -4.91 -4.21
N VAL A 187 -5.16 -6.11 -3.87
CA VAL A 187 -6.42 -6.65 -4.41
C VAL A 187 -7.54 -6.58 -3.38
N GLY A 188 -8.58 -5.79 -3.65
CA GLY A 188 -9.81 -5.72 -2.86
C GLY A 188 -10.74 -6.91 -3.12
N GLY A 189 -11.94 -6.66 -3.66
CA GLY A 189 -13.00 -7.67 -3.77
C GLY A 189 -12.66 -8.98 -4.49
N ALA A 190 -11.70 -8.98 -5.44
CA ALA A 190 -11.26 -10.21 -6.11
C ALA A 190 -10.43 -11.13 -5.20
N SER A 191 -9.85 -10.63 -4.10
CA SER A 191 -9.12 -11.46 -3.13
C SER A 191 -10.02 -12.37 -2.29
N LEU A 192 -11.33 -12.13 -2.32
CA LEU A 192 -12.33 -12.94 -1.62
C LEU A 192 -12.86 -14.11 -2.46
N LYS A 193 -12.29 -14.33 -3.65
CA LYS A 193 -12.77 -15.30 -4.64
C LYS A 193 -11.64 -16.25 -5.06
N PRO A 194 -11.95 -17.44 -5.59
CA PRO A 194 -10.94 -18.37 -6.11
C PRO A 194 -10.02 -17.76 -7.18
N GLU A 195 -10.52 -16.79 -7.97
CA GLU A 195 -9.74 -16.08 -9.00
C GLU A 195 -8.52 -15.32 -8.44
N PHE A 196 -8.41 -15.13 -7.12
CA PHE A 196 -7.24 -14.52 -6.51
C PHE A 196 -5.94 -15.29 -6.81
N VAL A 197 -6.02 -16.61 -6.95
CA VAL A 197 -4.86 -17.45 -7.33
C VAL A 197 -4.37 -17.11 -8.73
N ASP A 198 -5.28 -16.79 -9.66
CA ASP A 198 -4.93 -16.38 -11.02
C ASP A 198 -4.18 -15.05 -11.01
N ILE A 199 -4.59 -14.12 -10.14
CA ILE A 199 -3.92 -12.83 -9.97
C ILE A 199 -2.50 -13.03 -9.42
N ILE A 200 -2.32 -13.89 -8.41
CA ILE A 200 -1.00 -14.22 -7.84
C ILE A 200 -0.07 -14.78 -8.92
N ASN A 201 -0.59 -15.65 -9.80
CA ASN A 201 0.19 -16.31 -10.85
C ASN A 201 0.38 -15.46 -12.11
N SER A 202 -0.31 -14.32 -12.24
CA SER A 202 -0.34 -13.52 -13.47
C SER A 202 0.99 -12.88 -13.88
N ARG A 203 1.95 -12.79 -12.95
CA ARG A 203 3.25 -12.13 -13.14
C ARG A 203 4.45 -13.08 -13.04
N VAL A 204 4.21 -14.39 -13.00
CA VAL A 204 5.25 -15.43 -13.01
C VAL A 204 5.69 -15.74 -14.45
#